data_AF-A0A349B6A0-F1
#
_entry.id   AF-A0A349B6A0-F1
#
_cell.length_a   1.000
_cell.length_b   1.000
_cell.length_c   1.000
_cell.angle_alpha   90.00
_cell.angle_beta   90.00
_cell.angle_gamma   90.00
#
_symmetry.space_group_name_H-M   'P 1'
#
loop_
_entity.id
_entity.type
_entity.pdbx_description
1 polymer ?
#
loop_
_entity_poly.entity_id
_entity_poly.type
_entity_poly.pdbx_seq_one_letter_code
_entity_poly.pdbx_strand_id
1 'polypeptide(L)' 'PWPVVAGEQAAARLGTKAVTVRCIQREDGSVPDDEDEDGLYAICARSY' A
#
# COMPACT_ATOMS: atom_id res chain seq x y z
N PRO A 1 -1.81 0.58 7.14
CA PRO A 1 -1.79 2.02 6.76
C PRO A 1 -0.86 2.27 5.57
N TRP A 2 -1.28 3.11 4.62
CA TRP A 2 -0.51 3.46 3.42
C TRP A 2 0.86 4.10 3.73
N PRO A 3 0.98 5.09 4.64
CA PRO A 3 2.28 5.76 4.88
C PRO A 3 3.40 4.84 5.37
N VAL A 4 3.06 3.69 5.98
CA VAL A 4 4.04 2.71 6.47
C VAL A 4 4.67 1.91 5.33
N VAL A 5 3.94 1.75 4.22
CA VAL A 5 4.35 0.91 3.09
C VAL A 5 4.61 1.71 1.81
N ALA A 6 4.51 3.03 1.88
CA ALA A 6 4.85 3.95 0.80
C ALA A 6 6.37 4.03 0.60
N GLY A 7 6.78 4.28 -0.64
CA GLY A 7 8.17 4.50 -1.01
C GLY A 7 9.03 3.25 -1.19
N GLU A 8 10.22 3.47 -1.74
CA GLU A 8 11.11 2.42 -2.24
C GLU A 8 11.65 1.51 -1.13
N GLN A 9 12.03 2.07 0.02
CA GLN A 9 12.58 1.28 1.12
C GLN A 9 11.55 0.31 1.70
N ALA A 10 10.28 0.73 1.77
CA ALA A 10 9.21 -0.14 2.23
C ALA A 10 8.88 -1.21 1.17
N ALA A 11 8.84 -0.84 -0.10
CA ALA A 11 8.67 -1.78 -1.21
C ALA A 11 9.78 -2.85 -1.22
N ALA A 12 11.04 -2.46 -1.01
CA ALA A 12 12.17 -3.39 -0.92
C ALA A 12 11.99 -4.38 0.24
N ARG A 13 11.55 -3.92 1.42
CA ARG A 13 11.26 -4.79 2.57
C ARG A 13 10.13 -5.77 2.28
N LEU A 14 9.05 -5.33 1.62
CA LEU A 14 7.95 -6.21 1.21
C LEU A 14 8.42 -7.25 0.18
N GLY A 15 9.28 -6.85 -0.75
CA GLY A 15 9.89 -7.71 -1.75
C GLY A 15 10.66 -8.90 -1.16
N THR A 16 11.35 -8.70 -0.02
CA THR A 16 12.02 -9.81 0.70
C THR A 16 11.07 -10.93 1.15
N LYS A 17 9.77 -10.65 1.21
CA LYS A 17 8.72 -11.59 1.62
C LYS A 17 7.86 -12.06 0.44
N ALA A 18 8.27 -11.76 -0.79
CA ALA A 18 7.45 -11.94 -1.99
C ALA A 18 6.06 -11.31 -1.84
N VAL A 19 5.97 -10.11 -1.26
CA VAL A 19 4.74 -9.34 -1.12
C VAL A 19 4.88 -8.01 -1.86
N THR A 20 3.82 -7.54 -2.50
CA THR A 20 3.75 -6.20 -3.12
C THR A 20 2.45 -5.51 -2.76
N VAL A 21 2.47 -4.17 -2.77
CA VAL A 21 1.25 -3.35 -2.76
C VAL A 21 0.51 -3.57 -4.09
N ARG A 22 -0.81 -3.74 -4.02
CA ARG A 22 -1.70 -3.92 -5.18
C ARG A 22 -2.54 -2.67 -5.45
N CYS A 23 -3.06 -2.07 -4.40
CA CYS A 23 -3.80 -0.81 -4.46
C CYS A 23 -3.77 -0.10 -3.10
N ILE A 24 -4.20 1.16 -3.12
CA ILE A 24 -4.53 1.97 -1.96
C ILE A 24 -6.04 2.24 -1.96
N GLN A 25 -6.62 2.39 -0.77
CA GLN A 25 -8.05 2.67 -0.59
C GLN A 25 -8.31 3.46 0.68
N ARG A 26 -9.46 4.15 0.73
CA ARG A 26 -10.01 4.70 1.98
C ARG A 26 -10.52 3.58 2.89
N GLU A 27 -10.85 3.93 4.13
CA GLU A 27 -11.40 2.97 5.12
C GLU A 27 -12.70 2.31 4.64
N ASP A 28 -13.53 3.05 3.90
CA ASP A 28 -14.78 2.56 3.31
C ASP A 28 -14.60 1.71 2.05
N GLY A 29 -13.35 1.50 1.61
CA GLY A 29 -13.01 0.76 0.40
C GLY A 29 -13.13 1.55 -0.90
N SER A 30 -13.46 2.83 -0.85
CA SER A 30 -13.45 3.69 -2.04
C SER A 30 -12.04 4.00 -2.51
N VAL A 31 -11.94 4.35 -3.80
CA VAL A 31 -10.68 4.78 -4.42
C VAL A 31 -10.40 6.22 -3.98
N PRO A 32 -9.19 6.53 -3.48
CA PRO A 32 -8.82 7.90 -3.15
C PRO A 32 -8.65 8.74 -4.42
N ASP A 33 -8.84 10.04 -4.28
CA ASP A 33 -8.56 11.02 -5.33
C ASP A 33 -7.05 11.31 -5.42
N ASP A 34 -6.34 11.24 -4.28
CA ASP A 34 -4.89 11.43 -4.19
C ASP A 34 -4.23 10.45 -3.18
N GLU A 35 -2.97 10.09 -3.40
CA GLU A 35 -2.22 9.17 -2.54
C GLU A 35 -1.73 9.81 -1.22
N ASP A 36 -1.74 11.14 -1.12
CA ASP A 36 -1.38 11.91 0.07
C ASP A 36 -2.58 12.17 1.01
N GLU A 37 -3.77 11.64 0.70
CA GLU A 37 -4.92 11.71 1.60
C GLU A 37 -4.64 11.01 2.95
N ASP A 38 -5.23 11.55 4.01
CA ASP A 38 -5.13 10.94 5.34
C ASP A 38 -5.96 9.65 5.44
N GLY A 39 -5.50 8.72 6.28
CA GLY A 39 -6.27 7.52 6.63
C GLY A 39 -6.31 6.43 5.55
N LEU A 40 -5.48 6.52 4.52
CA LEU A 40 -5.42 5.48 3.48
C LEU A 40 -4.82 4.16 3.97
N TYR A 41 -5.31 3.08 3.36
CA TYR A 41 -4.85 1.71 3.58
C TYR A 41 -4.30 1.12 2.28
N ALA A 42 -3.18 0.40 2.39
CA ALA A 42 -2.65 -0.38 1.29
C ALA A 42 -3.14 -1.83 1.36
N ILE A 43 -3.53 -2.37 0.22
CA ILE A 43 -3.80 -3.79 0.05
C ILE A 43 -2.53 -4.46 -0.45
N CYS A 44 -1.98 -5.35 0.37
CA CYS A 44 -0.76 -6.10 0.07
C CYS A 44 -1.09 -7.57 -0.20
N ALA A 45 -0.48 -8.15 -1.22
CA ALA A 45 -0.65 -9.56 -1.55
C ALA A 45 0.68 -10.20 -1.95
N ARG A 46 0.74 -11.54 -1.88
CA ARG A 46 1.87 -12.30 -2.39
C ARG A 46 2.04 -12.04 -3.89
N SER A 47 3.30 -11.99 -4.32
CA SER A 47 3.69 -11.97 -5.72
C SER A 47 4.04 -13.37 -6.18
N TYR A 48 3.74 -13.61 -7.45
CA TYR A 48 4.03 -14.85 -8.16
C TYR A 48 5.43 -14.82 -8.74
#